data_AF-A0A8T4KZ72-F1
#
_entry.id   AF-A0A8T4KZ72-F1
#
_cell.length_a   1.000
_cell.length_b   1.000
_cell.length_c   1.000
_cell.angle_alpha   90.00
_cell.angle_beta   90.00
_cell.angle_gamma   90.00
#
_symmetry.space_group_name_H-M   'P 1'
#
loop_
_entity.id
_entity.type
_entity.pdbx_description
1 polymer ?
#
loop_
_entity_poly.entity_id
_entity_poly.type
_entity_poly.pdbx_seq_one_letter_code
_entity_poly.pdbx_strand_id
1 'polypeptide(L)'
;MDLYIMKLGGSAITEKDSNRLEAKTDVIARIASEIKRAKSERKFGLIVVHGAGPFGHKLVSEYDCNNGIRTARHVEGFVRTHNSMLKLNEIVVDAFLDAGLLPFPIQPSACIVQRNKKIVKFDVGIIKRIMKVSNEIIPIMHGDMVADEKFGASVVSGDAIVPYLARKLKVRKVLLGSDVDGIFTADPKTNRDAKLIPEIN
;
A
#
# COMPACT_ATOMS: atom_id res chain seq x y z
N MET A 1 20.94 -10.29 6.11
CA MET A 1 19.70 -10.84 5.53
C MET A 1 19.14 -9.81 4.57
N ASP A 2 18.74 -10.22 3.37
CA ASP A 2 18.14 -9.29 2.42
C ASP A 2 16.80 -8.75 2.93
N LEU A 3 16.51 -7.49 2.62
CA LEU A 3 15.24 -6.85 2.92
C LEU A 3 14.56 -6.46 1.61
N TYR A 4 13.31 -6.89 1.46
CA TYR A 4 12.46 -6.61 0.31
C TYR A 4 11.26 -5.75 0.72
N ILE A 5 10.79 -4.92 -0.21
CA ILE A 5 9.47 -4.28 -0.12
C ILE A 5 8.61 -4.85 -1.23
N MET A 6 7.40 -5.30 -0.90
CA MET A 6 6.40 -5.70 -1.88
C MET A 6 5.21 -4.76 -1.79
N LYS A 7 4.89 -4.11 -2.92
CA LYS A 7 3.66 -3.34 -3.06
C LYS A 7 2.57 -4.21 -3.66
N LEU A 8 1.45 -4.35 -2.97
CA LEU A 8 0.23 -4.95 -3.53
C LEU A 8 -0.62 -3.83 -4.12
N GLY A 9 -0.60 -3.67 -5.45
CA GLY A 9 -1.37 -2.63 -6.13
C GLY A 9 -2.87 -2.77 -5.84
N GLY A 10 -3.55 -1.65 -5.55
CA GLY A 10 -4.98 -1.67 -5.24
C GLY A 10 -5.80 -2.34 -6.36
N SER A 11 -5.41 -2.16 -7.62
CA SER A 11 -6.06 -2.82 -8.75
C SER A 11 -5.95 -4.36 -8.75
N ALA A 12 -4.88 -4.90 -8.17
CA ALA A 12 -4.66 -6.32 -8.06
C ALA A 12 -5.48 -6.94 -6.92
N ILE A 13 -5.67 -6.21 -5.81
CA ILE A 13 -6.29 -6.73 -4.59
C ILE A 13 -7.73 -6.24 -4.34
N THR A 14 -8.28 -5.42 -5.22
CA THR A 14 -9.66 -4.91 -5.14
C THR A 14 -10.34 -4.93 -6.49
N GLU A 15 -11.68 -4.89 -6.48
CA GLU A 15 -12.47 -4.72 -7.69
C GLU A 15 -12.59 -3.24 -8.07
N LYS A 16 -12.15 -2.89 -9.28
CA LYS A 16 -12.21 -1.51 -9.79
C LYS A 16 -13.57 -1.16 -10.39
N ASP A 17 -14.28 -2.16 -10.94
CA ASP A 17 -15.47 -1.94 -11.77
C ASP A 17 -16.78 -2.12 -11.00
N SER A 18 -16.73 -2.56 -9.74
CA SER A 18 -17.91 -2.54 -8.87
C SER A 18 -18.00 -1.16 -8.22
N ASN A 19 -19.17 -0.53 -8.22
CA ASN A 19 -19.45 0.66 -7.39
C ASN A 19 -19.34 0.36 -5.87
N ARG A 20 -18.70 -0.73 -5.47
CA ARG A 20 -18.63 -1.31 -4.13
C ARG A 20 -17.22 -1.21 -3.59
N LEU A 21 -17.11 -1.28 -2.27
CA LEU A 21 -15.82 -1.37 -1.57
C LEU A 21 -15.51 -2.86 -1.40
N GLU A 22 -14.89 -3.46 -2.42
CA GLU A 22 -14.75 -4.91 -2.54
C GLU A 22 -13.29 -5.33 -2.74
N ALA A 23 -12.83 -6.23 -1.88
CA ALA A 23 -11.49 -6.80 -1.92
C ALA A 23 -11.53 -8.17 -2.62
N LYS A 24 -10.48 -8.47 -3.40
CA LYS A 24 -10.28 -9.78 -4.05
C LYS A 24 -9.67 -10.75 -3.04
N THR A 25 -10.48 -11.25 -2.11
CA THR A 25 -10.01 -12.04 -0.96
C THR A 25 -9.27 -13.31 -1.38
N ASP A 26 -9.71 -13.95 -2.46
CA ASP A 26 -9.05 -15.09 -3.10
C ASP A 26 -7.63 -14.74 -3.60
N VAL A 27 -7.48 -13.58 -4.25
CA VAL A 27 -6.18 -13.08 -4.73
C VAL A 27 -5.26 -12.75 -3.56
N ILE A 28 -5.79 -12.08 -2.52
CA ILE A 28 -5.02 -11.73 -1.32
C ILE A 28 -4.55 -13.01 -0.59
N ALA A 29 -5.42 -14.01 -0.41
CA ALA A 29 -5.10 -15.28 0.23
C ALA A 29 -4.04 -16.07 -0.57
N ARG A 30 -4.14 -16.06 -1.91
CA ARG A 30 -3.13 -16.66 -2.78
C ARG A 30 -1.77 -15.97 -2.63
N ILE A 31 -1.73 -14.63 -2.63
CA ILE A 31 -0.50 -13.85 -2.42
C ILE A 31 0.13 -14.19 -1.07
N ALA A 32 -0.66 -14.23 0.00
CA ALA A 32 -0.18 -14.60 1.33
C ALA A 32 0.43 -16.00 1.36
N SER A 33 -0.23 -16.97 0.71
CA SER A 33 0.26 -18.34 0.57
C SER A 33 1.58 -18.43 -0.22
N GLU A 34 1.71 -17.66 -1.31
CA GLU A 34 2.95 -17.57 -2.09
C GLU A 34 4.11 -16.97 -1.28
N ILE A 35 3.83 -15.94 -0.48
CA ILE A 35 4.80 -15.35 0.45
C ILE A 35 5.23 -16.37 1.51
N LYS A 36 4.27 -17.11 2.09
CA LYS A 36 4.56 -18.17 3.07
C LYS A 36 5.47 -19.24 2.48
N ARG A 37 5.18 -19.72 1.27
CA ARG A 37 6.03 -20.67 0.55
C ARG A 37 7.44 -20.10 0.35
N ALA A 38 7.56 -18.89 -0.16
CA ALA A 38 8.86 -18.25 -0.39
C ALA A 38 9.68 -18.11 0.91
N LYS A 39 9.05 -17.75 2.04
CA LYS A 39 9.73 -17.66 3.35
C LYS A 39 10.14 -19.03 3.91
N SER A 40 9.45 -20.11 3.54
CA SER A 40 9.85 -21.48 3.90
C SER A 40 11.08 -21.95 3.14
N GLU A 41 11.28 -21.45 1.92
CA GLU A 41 12.43 -21.80 1.07
C GLU A 41 13.66 -20.92 1.34
N ARG A 42 13.46 -19.65 1.72
CA ARG A 42 14.55 -18.68 1.88
C ARG A 42 14.28 -17.70 3.03
N LYS A 43 15.33 -17.37 3.79
CA LYS A 43 15.26 -16.34 4.84
C LYS A 43 15.43 -14.95 4.26
N PHE A 44 14.41 -14.10 4.41
CA PHE A 44 14.45 -12.69 4.05
C PHE A 44 13.49 -11.85 4.89
N GLY A 45 13.81 -10.56 5.01
CA GLY A 45 12.92 -9.57 5.59
C GLY A 45 11.96 -9.06 4.52
N LEU A 46 10.70 -8.86 4.90
CA LEU A 46 9.68 -8.36 4.00
C LEU A 46 8.90 -7.24 4.68
N ILE A 47 8.70 -6.15 3.95
CA ILE A 47 7.72 -5.12 4.27
C ILE A 47 6.67 -5.14 3.16
N VAL A 48 5.40 -5.12 3.52
CA VAL A 48 4.30 -5.05 2.56
C VAL A 48 3.68 -3.65 2.59
N VAL A 49 3.39 -3.10 1.41
CA VAL A 49 2.62 -1.86 1.27
C VAL A 49 1.46 -2.15 0.33
N HIS A 50 0.21 -1.97 0.75
CA HIS A 50 -0.91 -2.16 -0.18
C HIS A 50 -1.51 -0.85 -0.67
N GLY A 51 -2.04 -0.87 -1.90
CA GLY A 51 -2.79 0.23 -2.47
C GLY A 51 -4.20 0.32 -1.90
N ALA A 52 -4.88 1.42 -2.24
CA ALA A 52 -6.21 1.72 -1.71
C ALA A 52 -7.35 1.11 -2.53
N GLY A 53 -7.22 1.04 -3.86
CA GLY A 53 -8.35 0.67 -4.72
C GLY A 53 -9.57 1.57 -4.46
N PRO A 54 -10.81 1.05 -4.58
CA PRO A 54 -12.01 1.82 -4.30
C PRO A 54 -12.13 2.22 -2.82
N PHE A 55 -11.50 1.50 -1.88
CA PHE A 55 -11.53 1.82 -0.44
C PHE A 55 -10.95 3.20 -0.13
N GLY A 56 -10.03 3.71 -0.95
CA GLY A 56 -9.56 5.09 -0.85
C GLY A 56 -10.06 5.97 -1.98
N HIS A 57 -9.79 5.59 -3.25
CA HIS A 57 -9.99 6.48 -4.40
C HIS A 57 -11.44 6.94 -4.55
N LYS A 58 -12.42 6.06 -4.29
CA LYS A 58 -13.83 6.40 -4.40
C LYS A 58 -14.21 7.48 -3.40
N LEU A 59 -13.87 7.30 -2.12
CA LEU A 59 -14.22 8.24 -1.06
C LEU A 59 -13.47 9.57 -1.23
N VAL A 60 -12.19 9.53 -1.60
CA VAL A 60 -11.41 10.75 -1.88
C VAL A 60 -12.07 11.58 -2.98
N SER A 61 -12.59 10.92 -4.04
CA SER A 61 -13.29 11.59 -5.13
C SER A 61 -14.69 12.05 -4.72
N GLU A 62 -15.45 11.24 -4.00
CA GLU A 62 -16.83 11.52 -3.58
C GLU A 62 -16.92 12.72 -2.62
N TYR A 63 -15.92 12.87 -1.76
CA TYR A 63 -15.85 13.95 -0.78
C TYR A 63 -14.94 15.13 -1.20
N ASP A 64 -14.33 15.06 -2.39
CA ASP A 64 -13.37 16.04 -2.93
C ASP A 64 -12.26 16.45 -1.93
N CYS A 65 -11.76 15.49 -1.15
CA CYS A 65 -10.77 15.75 -0.10
C CYS A 65 -9.31 15.58 -0.57
N ASN A 66 -9.07 15.35 -1.86
CA ASN A 66 -7.71 15.20 -2.42
C ASN A 66 -6.89 16.49 -2.32
N ASN A 67 -7.55 17.66 -2.40
CA ASN A 67 -6.89 18.96 -2.49
C ASN A 67 -6.92 19.76 -1.17
N GLY A 68 -7.03 19.04 -0.06
CA GLY A 68 -6.98 19.57 1.29
C GLY A 68 -8.34 19.78 1.93
N ILE A 69 -8.31 20.14 3.21
CA ILE A 69 -9.49 20.19 4.08
C ILE A 69 -9.89 21.64 4.28
N ARG A 70 -11.03 22.03 3.69
CA ARG A 70 -11.55 23.41 3.72
C ARG A 70 -13.02 23.49 4.16
N THR A 71 -13.73 22.38 4.12
CA THR A 71 -15.17 22.30 4.39
C THR A 71 -15.46 21.12 5.33
N ALA A 72 -16.61 21.14 6.00
CA ALA A 72 -17.06 20.02 6.83
C ALA A 72 -17.17 18.70 6.02
N ARG A 73 -17.57 18.79 4.74
CA ARG A 73 -17.60 17.65 3.82
C ARG A 73 -16.21 17.05 3.62
N HIS A 74 -15.17 17.86 3.49
CA HIS A 74 -13.80 17.34 3.35
C HIS A 74 -13.33 16.66 4.64
N VAL A 75 -13.69 17.21 5.81
CA VAL A 75 -13.39 16.60 7.12
C VAL A 75 -14.06 15.22 7.21
N GLU A 76 -15.33 15.11 6.84
CA GLU A 76 -16.03 13.83 6.79
C GLU A 76 -15.34 12.85 5.83
N GLY A 77 -14.99 13.32 4.62
CA GLY A 77 -14.27 12.51 3.63
C GLY A 77 -12.91 12.02 4.13
N PHE A 78 -12.16 12.87 4.82
CA PHE A 78 -10.88 12.51 5.45
C PHE A 78 -11.06 11.34 6.43
N VAL A 79 -11.99 11.48 7.38
CA VAL A 79 -12.24 10.46 8.41
C VAL A 79 -12.78 9.17 7.81
N ARG A 80 -13.77 9.26 6.90
CA ARG A 80 -14.36 8.06 6.27
C ARG A 80 -13.38 7.33 5.36
N THR A 81 -12.55 8.05 4.61
CA THR A 81 -11.50 7.44 3.77
C THR A 81 -10.51 6.68 4.64
N HIS A 82 -10.03 7.28 5.73
CA HIS A 82 -9.12 6.59 6.65
C HIS A 82 -9.72 5.30 7.21
N ASN A 83 -10.95 5.36 7.75
CA ASN A 83 -11.63 4.18 8.29
C ASN A 83 -11.91 3.11 7.21
N SER A 84 -12.20 3.51 5.98
CA SER A 84 -12.34 2.60 4.85
C SER A 84 -11.01 1.89 4.54
N MET A 85 -9.88 2.61 4.59
CA MET A 85 -8.56 2.01 4.43
C MET A 85 -8.21 1.01 5.53
N LEU A 86 -8.62 1.27 6.78
CA LEU A 86 -8.45 0.32 7.88
C LEU A 86 -9.15 -1.01 7.62
N LYS A 87 -10.36 -0.98 7.03
CA LYS A 87 -11.10 -2.21 6.65
C LYS A 87 -10.37 -3.03 5.60
N LEU A 88 -9.83 -2.38 4.56
CA LEU A 88 -9.02 -3.09 3.57
C LEU A 88 -7.75 -3.67 4.20
N ASN A 89 -7.10 -2.91 5.09
CA ASN A 89 -5.91 -3.38 5.79
C ASN A 89 -6.21 -4.60 6.68
N GLU A 90 -7.34 -4.62 7.40
CA GLU A 90 -7.79 -5.75 8.19
C GLU A 90 -7.93 -7.02 7.33
N ILE A 91 -8.60 -6.93 6.18
CA ILE A 91 -8.72 -8.05 5.22
C ILE A 91 -7.34 -8.58 4.79
N VAL A 92 -6.38 -7.70 4.51
CA VAL A 92 -5.01 -8.09 4.13
C VAL A 92 -4.27 -8.75 5.30
N VAL A 93 -4.40 -8.19 6.51
CA VAL A 93 -3.78 -8.72 7.73
C VAL A 93 -4.33 -10.11 8.06
N ASP A 94 -5.65 -10.28 8.02
CA ASP A 94 -6.31 -11.55 8.33
C ASP A 94 -5.87 -12.64 7.34
N ALA A 95 -5.86 -12.34 6.04
CA ALA A 95 -5.38 -13.29 5.03
C ALA A 95 -3.90 -13.70 5.24
N PHE A 96 -3.06 -12.80 5.75
CA PHE A 96 -1.67 -13.11 6.11
C PHE A 96 -1.60 -14.00 7.36
N LEU A 97 -2.40 -13.70 8.39
CA LEU A 97 -2.50 -14.53 9.60
C LEU A 97 -2.99 -15.95 9.27
N ASP A 98 -4.03 -16.06 8.44
CA ASP A 98 -4.61 -17.34 7.99
C ASP A 98 -3.59 -18.19 7.20
N ALA A 99 -2.69 -17.54 6.45
CA ALA A 99 -1.57 -18.21 5.78
C ALA A 99 -0.41 -18.59 6.72
N GLY A 100 -0.53 -18.32 8.03
CA GLY A 100 0.50 -18.57 9.04
C GLY A 100 1.70 -17.62 8.94
N LEU A 101 1.50 -16.40 8.45
CA LEU A 101 2.47 -15.31 8.51
C LEU A 101 2.22 -14.45 9.75
N LEU A 102 3.19 -13.58 10.08
CA LEU A 102 3.10 -12.68 11.24
C LEU A 102 3.06 -11.21 10.76
N PRO A 103 1.94 -10.75 10.18
CA PRO A 103 1.77 -9.37 9.78
C PRO A 103 1.72 -8.43 11.00
N PHE A 104 2.29 -7.24 10.86
CA PHE A 104 2.21 -6.18 11.87
C PHE A 104 1.77 -4.88 11.20
N PRO A 105 0.50 -4.46 11.33
CA PRO A 105 0.01 -3.25 10.68
C PRO A 105 0.62 -1.99 11.32
N ILE A 106 1.09 -1.06 10.49
CA ILE A 106 1.58 0.26 10.87
C ILE A 106 0.78 1.30 10.10
N GLN A 107 -0.10 1.99 10.82
CA GLN A 107 -0.98 2.99 10.23
C GLN A 107 -0.18 4.23 9.77
N PRO A 108 -0.21 4.59 8.47
CA PRO A 108 0.47 5.78 7.98
C PRO A 108 -0.03 7.07 8.65
N SER A 109 -1.34 7.19 8.91
CA SER A 109 -1.95 8.34 9.60
C SER A 109 -1.33 8.64 10.97
N ALA A 110 -0.80 7.62 11.65
CA ALA A 110 -0.19 7.74 12.97
C ALA A 110 1.31 8.10 12.94
N CYS A 111 1.99 7.98 11.80
CA CYS A 111 3.45 8.11 11.74
C CYS A 111 4.01 8.92 10.56
N ILE A 112 3.16 9.37 9.63
CA ILE A 112 3.55 10.15 8.47
C ILE A 112 2.92 11.56 8.54
N VAL A 113 3.74 12.57 8.29
CA VAL A 113 3.28 13.95 8.03
C VAL A 113 3.77 14.39 6.67
N GLN A 114 2.88 15.01 5.91
CA GLN A 114 3.18 15.61 4.61
C GLN A 114 3.26 17.14 4.69
N ARG A 115 3.90 17.73 3.68
CA ARG A 115 3.75 19.14 3.34
C ARG A 115 3.59 19.22 1.83
N ASN A 116 2.46 19.75 1.36
CA ASN A 116 2.16 19.82 -0.06
C ASN A 116 2.22 18.43 -0.74
N LYS A 117 1.60 17.41 -0.13
CA LYS A 117 1.54 16.01 -0.57
C LYS A 117 2.91 15.29 -0.65
N LYS A 118 3.96 15.83 -0.02
CA LYS A 118 5.28 15.19 0.07
C LYS A 118 5.58 14.81 1.50
N ILE A 119 6.07 13.59 1.73
CA ILE A 119 6.44 13.11 3.08
C ILE A 119 7.57 14.00 3.62
N VAL A 120 7.33 14.68 4.75
CA VAL A 120 8.33 15.51 5.44
C VAL A 120 8.74 14.95 6.80
N LYS A 121 7.86 14.18 7.45
CA LYS A 121 8.19 13.45 8.68
C LYS A 121 7.70 12.02 8.56
N PHE A 122 8.60 11.08 8.80
CA PHE A 122 8.29 9.67 8.99
C PHE A 122 9.52 9.00 9.61
N ASP A 123 9.44 8.71 10.91
CA ASP A 123 10.49 7.98 11.63
C ASP A 123 10.41 6.48 11.31
N VAL A 124 11.18 6.05 10.31
CA VAL A 124 11.29 4.63 9.95
C VAL A 124 11.97 3.78 11.02
N GLY A 125 12.50 4.38 12.08
CA GLY A 125 13.06 3.69 13.23
C GLY A 125 12.07 2.74 13.88
N ILE A 126 10.78 3.05 13.86
CA ILE A 126 9.73 2.16 14.38
C ILE A 126 9.70 0.82 13.65
N ILE A 127 9.79 0.84 12.31
CA ILE A 127 9.84 -0.36 11.47
C ILE A 127 11.06 -1.21 11.83
N LYS A 128 12.23 -0.58 11.97
CA LYS A 128 13.46 -1.28 12.36
C LYS A 128 13.34 -1.93 13.74
N ARG A 129 12.69 -1.26 14.71
CA ARG A 129 12.49 -1.79 16.06
C ARG A 129 11.53 -2.97 16.06
N ILE A 130 10.43 -2.89 15.32
CA ILE A 130 9.47 -4.00 15.15
C ILE A 130 10.15 -5.21 14.52
N MET A 131 10.88 -5.01 13.42
CA MET A 131 11.60 -6.11 12.74
C MET A 131 12.74 -6.71 13.57
N LYS A 132 13.25 -6.00 14.58
CA LYS A 132 14.25 -6.54 15.53
C LYS A 132 13.63 -7.50 16.55
N VAL A 133 12.31 -7.46 16.78
CA VAL A 133 11.63 -8.42 17.66
C VAL A 133 11.69 -9.82 17.06
N SER A 134 11.46 -9.94 15.74
CA SER A 134 11.65 -11.18 14.99
C SER A 134 11.74 -10.90 13.49
N ASN A 135 12.59 -11.65 12.78
CA ASN A 135 12.71 -11.62 11.32
C ASN A 135 11.46 -12.21 10.60
N GLU A 136 10.59 -12.88 11.35
CA GLU A 136 9.32 -13.41 10.84
C GLU A 136 8.23 -12.34 10.73
N ILE A 137 8.36 -11.24 11.49
CA ILE A 137 7.39 -10.14 11.46
C ILE A 137 7.43 -9.46 10.08
N ILE A 138 6.25 -9.22 9.52
CA ILE A 138 6.06 -8.51 8.25
C ILE A 138 5.33 -7.19 8.56
N PRO A 139 6.05 -6.06 8.63
CA PRO A 139 5.38 -4.76 8.70
C PRO A 139 4.49 -4.55 7.48
N ILE A 140 3.22 -4.22 7.71
CA ILE A 140 2.23 -3.89 6.67
C ILE A 140 1.86 -2.43 6.79
N MET A 141 1.96 -1.69 5.68
CA MET A 141 1.46 -0.32 5.55
C MET A 141 0.52 -0.23 4.34
N HIS A 142 -0.13 0.91 4.18
CA HIS A 142 -1.06 1.12 3.07
C HIS A 142 -1.08 2.57 2.60
N GLY A 143 -1.75 2.84 1.48
CA GLY A 143 -2.17 4.21 1.18
C GLY A 143 -3.15 4.71 2.24
N ASP A 144 -3.13 5.98 2.58
CA ASP A 144 -4.00 6.52 3.63
C ASP A 144 -4.18 8.03 3.52
N MET A 145 -5.09 8.57 4.33
CA MET A 145 -5.14 10.00 4.63
C MET A 145 -4.22 10.32 5.81
N VAL A 146 -3.36 11.32 5.65
CA VAL A 146 -2.39 11.76 6.68
C VAL A 146 -2.47 13.27 6.90
N ALA A 147 -1.95 13.75 8.02
CA ALA A 147 -1.80 15.19 8.26
C ALA A 147 -0.87 15.82 7.20
N ASP A 148 -1.26 16.99 6.69
CA ASP A 148 -0.45 17.80 5.77
C ASP A 148 -0.36 19.25 6.28
N GLU A 149 0.87 19.74 6.45
CA GLU A 149 1.14 21.07 7.02
C GLU A 149 0.61 22.24 6.14
N LYS A 150 0.37 22.01 4.85
CA LYS A 150 -0.19 23.01 3.92
C LYS A 150 -1.68 22.83 3.68
N PHE A 151 -2.14 21.58 3.62
CA PHE A 151 -3.51 21.24 3.21
C PHE A 151 -4.42 20.79 4.37
N GLY A 152 -3.90 20.75 5.59
CA GLY A 152 -4.54 20.14 6.76
C GLY A 152 -4.41 18.61 6.72
N ALA A 153 -4.85 17.99 5.63
CA ALA A 153 -4.62 16.59 5.34
C ALA A 153 -4.43 16.35 3.84
N SER A 154 -3.79 15.23 3.49
CA SER A 154 -3.69 14.76 2.11
C SER A 154 -3.52 13.25 2.02
N VAL A 155 -3.67 12.73 0.81
CA VAL A 155 -3.40 11.31 0.51
C VAL A 155 -1.89 11.06 0.50
N VAL A 156 -1.45 10.07 1.28
CA VAL A 156 -0.18 9.39 1.06
C VAL A 156 -0.45 8.11 0.26
N SER A 157 0.12 7.99 -0.93
CA SER A 157 -0.03 6.78 -1.74
C SER A 157 1.01 5.74 -1.35
N GLY A 158 0.72 4.45 -1.61
CA GLY A 158 1.73 3.40 -1.52
C GLY A 158 2.97 3.69 -2.37
N ASP A 159 2.78 4.36 -3.52
CA ASP A 159 3.88 4.80 -4.40
C ASP A 159 4.74 5.92 -3.81
N ALA A 160 4.24 6.67 -2.83
CA ALA A 160 5.05 7.61 -2.06
C ALA A 160 5.80 6.90 -0.91
N ILE A 161 5.14 5.95 -0.24
CA ILE A 161 5.70 5.20 0.90
C ILE A 161 6.85 4.30 0.48
N VAL A 162 6.65 3.50 -0.57
CA VAL A 162 7.61 2.48 -1.04
C VAL A 162 9.00 3.07 -1.30
N PRO A 163 9.18 4.10 -2.17
CA PRO A 163 10.50 4.67 -2.42
C PRO A 163 11.07 5.43 -1.22
N TYR A 164 10.23 5.95 -0.32
CA TYR A 164 10.70 6.56 0.92
C TYR A 164 11.33 5.52 1.84
N LEU A 165 10.62 4.41 2.09
CA LEU A 165 11.13 3.28 2.87
C LEU A 165 12.36 2.64 2.22
N ALA A 166 12.32 2.41 0.91
CA ALA A 166 13.40 1.77 0.18
C ALA A 166 14.74 2.48 0.38
N ARG A 167 14.74 3.82 0.26
CA ARG A 167 15.93 4.66 0.48
C ARG A 167 16.38 4.69 1.94
N LYS A 168 15.43 4.85 2.88
CA LYS A 168 15.75 5.00 4.31
C LYS A 168 16.19 3.68 4.98
N LEU A 169 15.71 2.55 4.48
CA LEU A 169 16.03 1.21 4.99
C LEU A 169 17.09 0.48 4.15
N LYS A 170 17.52 1.06 3.03
CA LYS A 170 18.50 0.45 2.09
C LYS A 170 18.07 -0.95 1.65
N VAL A 171 16.84 -1.06 1.17
CA VAL A 171 16.26 -2.35 0.76
C VAL A 171 16.93 -2.87 -0.51
N ARG A 172 17.04 -4.19 -0.65
CA ARG A 172 17.74 -4.83 -1.78
C ARG A 172 16.93 -4.73 -3.07
N LYS A 173 15.62 -4.94 -3.00
CA LYS A 173 14.73 -4.91 -4.16
C LYS A 173 13.32 -4.50 -3.74
N VAL A 174 12.66 -3.77 -4.63
CA VAL A 174 11.25 -3.41 -4.56
C VAL A 174 10.50 -4.23 -5.60
N LEU A 175 9.40 -4.85 -5.18
CA LEU A 175 8.48 -5.61 -6.04
C LEU A 175 7.16 -4.83 -6.11
N LEU A 176 6.69 -4.49 -7.30
CA LEU A 176 5.45 -3.74 -7.50
C LEU A 176 4.44 -4.65 -8.21
N GLY A 177 3.49 -5.22 -7.46
CA GLY A 177 2.41 -6.01 -8.03
C GLY A 177 1.27 -5.14 -8.55
N SER A 178 0.77 -5.43 -9.75
CA SER A 178 -0.39 -4.80 -10.38
C SER A 178 -1.28 -5.85 -11.04
N ASP A 179 -2.38 -5.41 -11.64
CA ASP A 179 -3.33 -6.20 -12.44
C ASP A 179 -2.92 -6.32 -13.92
N VAL A 180 -1.64 -6.12 -14.24
CA VAL A 180 -1.03 -6.28 -15.56
C VAL A 180 0.39 -6.83 -15.39
N ASP A 181 0.93 -7.48 -16.43
CA ASP A 181 2.21 -8.21 -16.39
C ASP A 181 3.46 -7.33 -16.19
N GLY A 182 3.33 -6.02 -16.41
CA GLY A 182 4.43 -5.06 -16.27
C GLY A 182 4.11 -3.73 -16.94
N ILE A 183 5.14 -3.02 -17.37
CA ILE A 183 4.98 -1.79 -18.15
C ILE A 183 4.87 -2.15 -19.63
N PHE A 184 3.92 -1.53 -20.32
CA PHE A 184 3.70 -1.71 -21.75
C PHE A 184 3.94 -0.39 -22.50
N THR A 185 4.17 -0.46 -23.81
CA THR A 185 4.32 0.71 -24.69
C THR A 185 3.07 1.57 -24.81
N ALA A 186 1.90 1.01 -24.47
CA ALA A 186 0.60 1.67 -24.38
C ALA A 186 -0.25 0.94 -23.33
N ASP A 187 -1.46 1.42 -23.01
CA ASP A 187 -2.36 0.71 -22.09
C ASP A 187 -2.80 -0.65 -22.69
N PRO A 188 -2.38 -1.79 -22.09
CA PRO A 188 -2.65 -3.11 -22.65
C PRO A 188 -4.13 -3.52 -22.54
N LYS A 189 -4.94 -2.79 -21.76
CA LYS A 189 -6.39 -3.05 -21.65
C LYS A 189 -7.19 -2.45 -22.79
N THR A 190 -6.66 -1.42 -23.44
CA THR A 190 -7.36 -0.66 -24.49
C THR A 190 -6.66 -0.77 -25.85
N ASN A 191 -5.36 -1.04 -25.87
CA ASN A 191 -4.57 -1.20 -27.09
C ASN A 191 -4.03 -2.62 -27.24
N ARG A 192 -4.50 -3.34 -28.27
CA ARG A 192 -4.06 -4.72 -28.57
C ARG A 192 -2.62 -4.82 -29.08
N ASP A 193 -2.07 -3.73 -29.60
CA ASP A 193 -0.68 -3.65 -30.09
C ASP A 193 0.31 -3.26 -28.98
N ALA A 194 -0.16 -3.11 -27.73
CA ALA A 194 0.70 -2.82 -26.60
C ALA A 194 1.71 -3.96 -26.38
N LYS A 195 3.00 -3.61 -26.34
CA LYS A 195 4.09 -4.58 -26.12
C LYS A 195 4.66 -4.41 -24.72
N LEU A 196 4.90 -5.53 -24.04
CA LEU A 196 5.57 -5.54 -22.74
C LEU A 196 7.00 -5.01 -22.88
N ILE A 197 7.37 -4.08 -22.00
CA ILE A 197 8.72 -3.54 -21.88
C ILE A 197 9.42 -4.31 -20.75
N PRO A 198 10.38 -5.21 -21.05
CA PRO A 198 10.99 -6.06 -20.03
C PRO A 198 11.97 -5.29 -19.12
N GLU A 199 12.56 -4.21 -19.61
CA GLU A 199 13.57 -3.41 -18.91
C GLU A 199 13.45 -1.93 -19.28
N ILE A 200 13.57 -1.04 -18.27
CA ILE A 200 13.56 0.42 -18.43
C ILE A 200 14.83 0.94 -17.74
N ASN A 201 15.65 1.65 -18.51
CA ASN A 201 16.88 2.29 -18.05
C ASN A 201 16.65 3.76 -17.71
#